data_AF-A0A6M3IK96-F1
#
_entry.id   AF-A0A6M3IK96-F1
#
_cell.length_a   1.000
_cell.length_b   1.000
_cell.length_c   1.000
_cell.angle_alpha   90.00
_cell.angle_beta   90.00
_cell.angle_gamma   90.00
#
_symmetry.space_group_name_H-M   'P 1'
#
loop_
_entity.id
_entity.type
_entity.pdbx_description
1 polymer ?
#
loop_
_entity_poly.entity_id
_entity_poly.type
_entity_poly.pdbx_seq_one_letter_code
_entity_poly.pdbx_strand_id
1 'polypeptide(L)'
;MYELKTNTATRIAVGPLVDPTDGKTAETALTVTALVVQIYQLANDGTAVVRASFSPTASGGTNDMALVVSSTDGMYDLELTAAQLNFYGNARITFYDVDGFLVHYTDLQIVSANYFNNKYGTTIENVNVDTIKTQAITCGAGVTINPSVGAATIQPTQTQLAAAFTEIKGATWAAGTDTLEHIRDKETDIETDTAQIGAAGAGLTGITGAQLAADQAVNATKLGGAAVTATTSVTFPSTCTVATTTGAVGSVTGAVGSVTGDTKQTADVATLITTVGAAGAGLTAVQLTAAYNAAKTSAQAGDSMALTAAAVDAIHDEAVDNDGVAISMRGAWKLILAVLTGKASGGGTTTAVFRDIADIKNRISATVDANGNRTAVGTRDAT
;
A
#
# COMPACT_ATOMS: atom_id res chain seq x y z
N MET A 1 -13.06 -69.17 37.47
CA MET A 1 -13.78 -68.02 36.93
C MET A 1 -12.97 -67.46 35.78
N TYR A 2 -13.56 -67.38 34.57
CA TYR A 2 -12.89 -66.83 33.39
C TYR A 2 -13.18 -65.34 33.25
N GLU A 3 -12.16 -64.53 33.08
CA GLU A 3 -12.32 -63.17 32.58
C GLU A 3 -12.26 -63.24 31.06
N LEU A 4 -13.22 -62.63 30.35
CA LEU A 4 -13.31 -62.68 28.89
C LEU A 4 -13.55 -61.28 28.31
N LYS A 5 -13.09 -61.04 27.09
CA LYS A 5 -13.31 -59.77 26.38
C LYS A 5 -14.77 -59.68 25.94
N THR A 6 -15.38 -58.51 26.17
CA THR A 6 -16.68 -58.19 25.57
C THR A 6 -16.63 -58.24 24.04
N ASN A 7 -17.71 -58.70 23.41
CA ASN A 7 -17.90 -58.72 21.96
C ASN A 7 -16.72 -59.33 21.17
N THR A 8 -16.09 -60.38 21.71
CA THR A 8 -15.00 -61.13 21.05
C THR A 8 -15.26 -62.61 21.21
N ALA A 9 -15.30 -63.35 20.11
CA ALA A 9 -15.44 -64.81 20.16
C ALA A 9 -14.22 -65.43 20.86
N THR A 10 -14.46 -66.36 21.78
CA THR A 10 -13.41 -66.97 22.59
C THR A 10 -13.72 -68.42 22.87
N ARG A 11 -12.66 -69.20 23.08
CA ARG A 11 -12.73 -70.61 23.43
C ARG A 11 -12.34 -70.77 24.89
N ILE A 12 -13.11 -71.55 25.64
CA ILE A 12 -12.90 -71.77 27.07
C ILE A 12 -12.98 -73.26 27.39
N ALA A 13 -12.15 -73.73 28.32
CA ALA A 13 -12.29 -75.07 28.85
C ALA A 13 -13.43 -75.09 29.88
N VAL A 14 -14.33 -76.06 29.78
CA VAL A 14 -15.49 -76.25 30.67
C VAL A 14 -15.55 -77.70 31.12
N GLY A 15 -15.96 -77.91 32.36
CA GLY A 15 -15.86 -79.20 33.04
C GLY A 15 -15.06 -79.12 34.35
N PRO A 16 -14.73 -80.27 34.96
CA PRO A 16 -14.96 -81.60 34.45
C PRO A 16 -16.46 -81.95 34.41
N LEU A 17 -16.91 -82.52 33.30
CA LEU A 17 -18.24 -83.14 33.21
C LEU A 17 -18.13 -84.59 33.68
N VAL A 18 -19.05 -85.00 34.55
CA VAL A 18 -19.02 -86.32 35.20
C VAL A 18 -20.30 -87.09 34.91
N ASP A 19 -20.13 -88.40 34.75
CA ASP A 19 -21.19 -89.37 34.48
C ASP A 19 -22.27 -89.30 35.59
N PRO A 20 -23.57 -89.22 35.23
CA PRO A 20 -24.64 -89.09 36.21
C PRO A 20 -24.89 -90.35 37.04
N THR A 21 -24.43 -91.52 36.58
CA THR A 21 -24.61 -92.83 37.22
C THR A 21 -23.81 -92.94 38.50
N ASP A 22 -22.57 -92.45 38.50
CA ASP A 22 -21.64 -92.61 39.61
C ASP A 22 -21.09 -91.30 40.19
N GLY A 23 -21.31 -90.17 39.50
CA GLY A 23 -20.90 -88.83 39.92
C GLY A 23 -19.38 -88.66 40.05
N LYS A 24 -18.57 -89.56 39.49
CA LYS A 24 -17.11 -89.55 39.62
C LYS A 24 -16.36 -89.85 38.32
N THR A 25 -16.95 -90.63 37.42
CA THR A 25 -16.31 -90.99 36.15
C THR A 25 -16.42 -89.82 35.20
N ALA A 26 -15.31 -89.46 34.56
CA ALA A 26 -15.29 -88.37 33.59
C ALA A 26 -16.11 -88.73 32.34
N GLU A 27 -17.02 -87.85 31.93
CA GLU A 27 -17.78 -88.00 30.70
C GLU A 27 -16.92 -87.54 29.52
N THR A 28 -16.39 -88.48 28.74
CA THR A 28 -15.42 -88.20 27.65
C THR A 28 -15.97 -88.47 26.25
N ALA A 29 -17.23 -88.89 26.13
CA ALA A 29 -17.88 -89.25 24.86
C ALA A 29 -19.28 -88.62 24.72
N LEU A 30 -19.40 -87.33 25.04
CA LEU A 30 -20.68 -86.62 25.03
C LEU A 30 -21.20 -86.31 23.62
N THR A 31 -22.52 -86.49 23.42
CA THR A 31 -23.21 -85.99 22.21
C THR A 31 -23.62 -84.53 22.41
N VAL A 32 -22.72 -83.60 22.04
CA VAL A 32 -22.84 -82.17 22.37
C VAL A 32 -24.03 -81.43 21.77
N THR A 33 -24.72 -82.01 20.78
CA THR A 33 -25.86 -81.38 20.10
C THR A 33 -27.19 -81.49 20.84
N ALA A 34 -27.29 -82.36 21.85
CA ALA A 34 -28.52 -82.58 22.61
C ALA A 34 -28.59 -81.78 23.93
N LEU A 35 -27.47 -81.23 24.38
CA LEU A 35 -27.39 -80.52 25.66
C LEU A 35 -27.81 -79.05 25.53
N VAL A 36 -28.24 -78.47 26.65
CA VAL A 36 -28.61 -77.05 26.72
C VAL A 36 -27.62 -76.29 27.59
N VAL A 37 -27.05 -75.23 27.04
CA VAL A 37 -26.21 -74.29 27.78
C VAL A 37 -26.97 -73.00 28.02
N GLN A 38 -26.89 -72.51 29.25
CA GLN A 38 -27.54 -71.27 29.67
C GLN A 38 -26.52 -70.30 30.23
N ILE A 39 -26.62 -69.04 29.84
CA ILE A 39 -25.84 -67.93 30.39
C ILE A 39 -26.80 -67.06 31.19
N TYR A 40 -26.54 -66.94 32.49
CA TYR A 40 -27.20 -66.01 33.40
C TYR A 40 -26.32 -64.79 33.58
N GLN A 41 -26.78 -63.63 33.12
CA GLN A 41 -26.03 -62.37 33.12
C GLN A 41 -26.92 -61.22 33.60
N LEU A 42 -26.34 -60.09 34.00
CA LEU A 42 -27.13 -58.87 34.18
C LEU A 42 -27.52 -58.28 32.80
N ALA A 43 -28.70 -57.68 32.72
CA ALA A 43 -29.10 -56.85 31.60
C ALA A 43 -28.12 -55.67 31.45
N ASN A 44 -27.95 -55.15 30.23
CA ASN A 44 -27.00 -54.06 29.95
C ASN A 44 -27.30 -52.76 30.70
N ASP A 45 -28.53 -52.58 31.18
CA ASP A 45 -28.95 -51.46 32.03
C ASP A 45 -28.73 -51.72 33.53
N GLY A 46 -28.24 -52.91 33.90
CA GLY A 46 -27.98 -53.33 35.27
C GLY A 46 -29.22 -53.66 36.10
N THR A 47 -30.42 -53.75 35.50
CA THR A 47 -31.68 -53.78 36.26
C THR A 47 -32.18 -55.18 36.62
N ALA A 48 -31.83 -56.21 35.85
CA ALA A 48 -32.34 -57.56 36.02
C ALA A 48 -31.30 -58.62 35.61
N VAL A 49 -31.47 -59.85 36.09
CA VAL A 49 -30.75 -61.01 35.56
C VAL A 49 -31.53 -61.56 34.37
N VAL A 50 -30.87 -61.67 33.22
CA VAL A 50 -31.42 -62.23 31.99
C VAL A 50 -30.76 -63.58 31.69
N ARG A 51 -31.50 -64.45 31.01
CA ARG A 51 -31.05 -65.77 30.59
C ARG A 51 -30.96 -65.82 29.08
N ALA A 52 -29.76 -66.08 28.56
CA ALA A 52 -29.55 -66.50 27.18
C ALA A 52 -29.35 -68.02 27.14
N SER A 53 -29.79 -68.68 26.08
CA SER A 53 -29.65 -70.12 25.92
C SER A 53 -29.18 -70.47 24.51
N PHE A 54 -28.36 -71.50 24.40
CA PHE A 54 -27.94 -72.06 23.12
C PHE A 54 -27.65 -73.55 23.27
N SER A 55 -27.66 -74.26 22.15
CA SER A 55 -27.21 -75.64 22.07
C SER A 55 -25.83 -75.66 21.40
N PRO A 56 -24.81 -76.28 22.01
CA PRO A 56 -23.53 -76.43 21.35
C PRO A 56 -23.65 -77.29 20.10
N THR A 57 -22.64 -77.16 19.25
CA THR A 57 -22.52 -77.98 18.04
C THR A 57 -21.25 -78.79 18.09
N ALA A 58 -21.22 -79.91 17.37
CA ALA A 58 -20.00 -80.68 17.20
C ALA A 58 -19.02 -79.95 16.26
N SER A 59 -17.71 -80.18 16.48
CA SER A 59 -16.55 -79.63 15.77
C SER A 59 -16.83 -78.89 14.45
N GLY A 60 -16.63 -77.57 14.46
CA GLY A 60 -16.65 -76.71 13.27
C GLY A 60 -17.93 -75.86 13.06
N GLY A 61 -18.91 -75.94 13.96
CA GLY A 61 -20.10 -75.09 13.96
C GLY A 61 -20.01 -73.86 14.88
N THR A 62 -21.08 -73.05 14.92
CA THR A 62 -21.23 -71.98 15.92
C THR A 62 -21.47 -72.60 17.29
N ASN A 63 -20.84 -72.06 18.34
CA ASN A 63 -20.82 -72.69 19.67
C ASN A 63 -20.28 -74.12 19.63
N ASP A 64 -19.15 -74.29 18.93
CA ASP A 64 -18.40 -75.53 18.88
C ASP A 64 -18.04 -76.01 20.29
N MET A 65 -18.39 -77.25 20.62
CA MET A 65 -17.96 -77.91 21.84
C MET A 65 -17.33 -79.25 21.48
N ALA A 66 -16.10 -79.46 21.92
CA ALA A 66 -15.37 -80.71 21.69
C ALA A 66 -14.57 -81.09 22.93
N LEU A 67 -14.30 -82.39 23.13
CA LEU A 67 -13.39 -82.82 24.19
C LEU A 67 -12.04 -82.11 24.02
N VAL A 68 -11.48 -81.54 25.09
CA VAL A 68 -10.14 -80.94 25.04
C VAL A 68 -9.17 -82.03 24.59
N VAL A 69 -8.29 -81.70 23.63
CA VAL A 69 -7.31 -82.66 23.09
C VAL A 69 -6.56 -83.33 24.24
N SER A 70 -6.56 -84.67 24.26
CA SER A 70 -5.92 -85.50 25.29
C SER A 70 -6.47 -85.38 26.73
N SER A 71 -7.64 -84.77 26.94
CA SER A 71 -8.31 -84.79 28.25
C SER A 71 -8.83 -86.20 28.58
N THR A 72 -8.53 -86.66 29.81
CA THR A 72 -9.08 -87.89 30.40
C THR A 72 -9.98 -87.60 31.61
N ASP A 73 -10.19 -86.32 31.89
CA ASP A 73 -10.87 -85.78 33.08
C ASP A 73 -12.22 -85.14 32.76
N GLY A 74 -12.70 -85.23 31.50
CA GLY A 74 -14.03 -84.75 31.11
C GLY A 74 -14.07 -83.24 30.87
N MET A 75 -12.94 -82.66 30.45
CA MET A 75 -12.85 -81.25 30.07
C MET A 75 -13.17 -81.07 28.59
N TYR A 76 -14.05 -80.13 28.27
CA TYR A 76 -14.44 -79.77 26.92
C TYR A 76 -14.01 -78.36 26.58
N ASP A 77 -13.57 -78.14 25.35
CA ASP A 77 -13.33 -76.83 24.77
C ASP A 77 -14.65 -76.32 24.16
N LEU A 78 -15.17 -75.23 24.71
CA LEU A 78 -16.39 -74.57 24.27
C LEU A 78 -16.07 -73.21 23.65
N GLU A 79 -16.57 -72.99 22.43
CA GLU A 79 -16.61 -71.69 21.79
C GLU A 79 -17.84 -70.88 22.22
N LEU A 80 -17.58 -69.64 22.64
CA LEU A 80 -18.59 -68.62 22.89
C LEU A 80 -18.46 -67.53 21.82
N THR A 81 -19.59 -67.16 21.23
CA THR A 81 -19.64 -66.16 20.16
C THR A 81 -19.50 -64.74 20.72
N ALA A 82 -19.06 -63.80 19.87
CA ALA A 82 -19.00 -62.38 20.22
C ALA A 82 -20.35 -61.83 20.72
N ALA A 83 -21.46 -62.23 20.08
CA ALA A 83 -22.80 -61.77 20.46
C ALA A 83 -23.22 -62.24 21.85
N GLN A 84 -22.87 -63.49 22.22
CA GLN A 84 -23.14 -64.03 23.55
C GLN A 84 -22.31 -63.35 24.64
N LEU A 85 -21.18 -62.73 24.29
CA LEU A 85 -20.30 -62.00 25.20
C LEU A 85 -20.48 -60.49 25.11
N ASN A 86 -21.58 -59.99 24.52
CA ASN A 86 -21.84 -58.56 24.36
C ASN A 86 -22.58 -57.95 25.57
N PHE A 87 -21.99 -58.11 26.75
CA PHE A 87 -22.44 -57.49 28.00
C PHE A 87 -21.21 -57.20 28.89
N TYR A 88 -21.44 -56.61 30.06
CA TYR A 88 -20.38 -56.39 31.07
C TYR A 88 -20.77 -56.98 32.42
N GLY A 89 -19.76 -57.36 33.18
CA GLY A 89 -19.92 -57.86 34.55
C GLY A 89 -19.96 -59.37 34.63
N ASN A 90 -20.42 -59.87 35.77
CA ASN A 90 -20.37 -61.29 36.10
C ASN A 90 -21.51 -62.04 35.41
N ALA A 91 -21.22 -63.27 35.00
CA ALA A 91 -22.20 -64.22 34.50
C ALA A 91 -21.88 -65.63 34.99
N ARG A 92 -22.89 -66.49 34.98
CA ARG A 92 -22.73 -67.92 35.19
C ARG A 92 -23.19 -68.66 33.95
N ILE A 93 -22.32 -69.49 33.40
CA ILE A 93 -22.71 -70.46 32.39
C ILE A 93 -23.06 -71.77 33.09
N THR A 94 -24.17 -72.39 32.70
CA THR A 94 -24.64 -73.66 33.25
C THR A 94 -24.90 -74.64 32.12
N PHE A 95 -24.42 -75.85 32.30
CA PHE A 95 -24.54 -76.97 31.40
C PHE A 95 -25.55 -77.95 31.98
N TYR A 96 -26.57 -78.26 31.20
CA TYR A 96 -27.62 -79.17 31.60
C TYR A 96 -27.93 -80.16 30.49
N ASP A 97 -27.91 -81.43 30.85
CA ASP A 97 -28.42 -82.54 30.08
C ASP A 97 -29.04 -83.54 31.07
N VAL A 98 -30.15 -84.16 30.69
CA VAL A 98 -30.88 -85.11 31.55
C VAL A 98 -30.16 -86.44 31.66
N ASP A 99 -29.47 -86.87 30.60
CA ASP A 99 -28.89 -88.21 30.49
C ASP A 99 -27.36 -88.20 30.33
N GLY A 100 -26.76 -87.07 29.95
CA GLY A 100 -25.34 -86.99 29.59
C GLY A 100 -24.37 -86.81 30.75
N PHE A 101 -24.64 -85.91 31.70
CA PHE A 101 -23.70 -85.55 32.76
C PHE A 101 -24.38 -84.83 33.94
N LEU A 102 -23.76 -84.82 35.11
CA LEU A 102 -24.24 -84.01 36.24
C LEU A 102 -24.09 -82.51 35.96
N VAL A 103 -25.09 -81.73 36.36
CA VAL A 103 -25.12 -80.27 36.14
C VAL A 103 -23.80 -79.61 36.53
N HIS A 104 -23.19 -78.94 35.54
CA HIS A 104 -21.94 -78.22 35.72
C HIS A 104 -22.17 -76.73 35.51
N TYR A 105 -21.39 -75.90 36.21
CA TYR A 105 -21.39 -74.47 35.98
C TYR A 105 -19.97 -73.91 35.98
N THR A 106 -19.80 -72.84 35.23
CA THR A 106 -18.55 -72.08 35.19
C THR A 106 -18.89 -70.61 35.36
N ASP A 107 -18.14 -69.90 36.20
CA ASP A 107 -18.31 -68.47 36.38
C ASP A 107 -17.48 -67.69 35.37
N LEU A 108 -18.08 -66.66 34.78
CA LEU A 108 -17.51 -65.76 33.80
C LEU A 108 -17.56 -64.33 34.31
N GLN A 109 -16.63 -63.49 33.86
CA GLN A 109 -16.72 -62.05 33.96
C GLN A 109 -16.34 -61.42 32.64
N ILE A 110 -17.27 -60.65 32.09
CA ILE A 110 -17.05 -59.96 30.84
C ILE A 110 -16.55 -58.55 31.13
N VAL A 111 -15.36 -58.27 30.63
CA VAL A 111 -14.63 -57.03 30.85
C VAL A 111 -14.45 -56.28 29.53
N SER A 112 -14.14 -54.99 29.61
CA SER A 112 -13.78 -54.22 28.43
C SER A 112 -12.54 -54.82 27.77
N ALA A 113 -12.46 -54.70 26.44
CA ALA A 113 -11.28 -55.12 25.69
C ALA A 113 -10.01 -54.42 26.21
N ASN A 114 -10.12 -53.15 26.61
CA ASN A 114 -9.02 -52.40 27.19
C ASN A 114 -8.55 -52.99 28.52
N TYR A 115 -9.47 -53.26 29.46
CA TYR A 115 -9.13 -53.86 30.74
C TYR A 115 -8.44 -55.21 30.56
N PHE A 116 -9.00 -56.07 29.70
CA PHE A 116 -8.42 -57.38 29.42
C PHE A 116 -7.02 -57.25 28.80
N ASN A 117 -6.85 -56.40 27.79
CA ASN A 117 -5.57 -56.23 27.10
C ASN A 117 -4.50 -55.62 28.02
N ASN A 118 -4.87 -54.74 28.94
CA ASN A 118 -3.93 -54.23 29.94
C ASN A 118 -3.53 -55.35 30.91
N LYS A 119 -4.49 -56.12 31.43
CA LYS A 119 -4.23 -57.17 32.43
C LYS A 119 -3.45 -58.37 31.88
N TYR A 120 -3.78 -58.82 30.67
CA TYR A 120 -3.27 -60.07 30.09
C TYR A 120 -2.45 -59.88 28.81
N GLY A 121 -2.47 -58.69 28.20
CA GLY A 121 -1.73 -58.39 26.98
C GLY A 121 -0.34 -57.81 27.25
N THR A 122 0.29 -57.33 26.18
CA THR A 122 1.62 -56.68 26.21
C THR A 122 1.54 -55.17 25.97
N THR A 123 0.33 -54.64 25.81
CA THR A 123 0.11 -53.20 25.56
C THR A 123 0.38 -52.41 26.83
N ILE A 124 1.33 -51.48 26.75
CA ILE A 124 1.57 -50.50 27.81
C ILE A 124 0.50 -49.42 27.70
N GLU A 125 -0.12 -49.03 28.82
CA GLU A 125 -1.09 -47.95 28.82
C GLU A 125 -0.44 -46.62 28.40
N ASN A 126 -0.97 -46.01 27.35
CA ASN A 126 -0.59 -44.66 26.98
C ASN A 126 -1.21 -43.68 27.97
N VAL A 127 -0.36 -42.86 28.56
CA VAL A 127 -0.81 -41.72 29.36
C VAL A 127 -1.49 -40.73 28.42
N ASN A 128 -2.74 -40.34 28.72
CA ASN A 128 -3.39 -39.27 27.98
C ASN A 128 -2.67 -37.94 28.25
N VAL A 129 -1.79 -37.57 27.32
CA VAL A 129 -1.00 -36.35 27.41
C VAL A 129 -1.86 -35.08 27.32
N ASP A 130 -3.07 -35.13 26.77
CA ASP A 130 -3.96 -33.96 26.68
C ASP A 130 -4.50 -33.52 28.04
N THR A 131 -4.82 -34.47 28.93
CA THR A 131 -5.25 -34.16 30.30
C THR A 131 -4.09 -33.66 31.17
N ILE A 132 -2.86 -34.00 30.81
CA ILE A 132 -1.64 -33.61 31.54
C ILE A 132 -1.12 -32.24 31.12
N LYS A 133 -1.36 -31.81 29.88
CA LYS A 133 -0.84 -30.54 29.32
C LYS A 133 -1.13 -29.30 30.17
N THR A 134 -2.16 -29.33 31.01
CA THR A 134 -2.59 -28.18 31.81
C THR A 134 -2.38 -28.34 33.32
N GLN A 135 -1.80 -29.46 33.79
CA GLN A 135 -1.64 -29.72 35.23
C GLN A 135 -0.18 -29.86 35.63
N ALA A 136 0.19 -29.26 36.76
CA ALA A 136 1.51 -29.44 37.35
C ALA A 136 1.66 -30.89 37.84
N ILE A 137 2.62 -31.64 37.28
CA ILE A 137 2.98 -32.97 37.78
C ILE A 137 4.00 -32.80 38.90
N THR A 138 3.57 -32.93 40.14
CA THR A 138 4.50 -33.09 41.27
C THR A 138 4.88 -34.56 41.39
N CYS A 139 6.16 -34.88 41.19
CA CYS A 139 6.68 -36.21 41.41
C CYS A 139 7.05 -36.41 42.90
N GLY A 140 6.77 -37.60 43.44
CA GLY A 140 7.31 -38.01 44.73
C GLY A 140 8.83 -38.21 44.66
N ALA A 141 9.51 -38.18 45.81
CA ALA A 141 10.94 -38.44 45.89
C ALA A 141 11.31 -39.77 45.21
N GLY A 142 12.25 -39.73 44.27
CA GLY A 142 12.75 -40.92 43.55
C GLY A 142 12.15 -41.20 42.17
N VAL A 143 11.20 -40.40 41.69
CA VAL A 143 10.69 -40.51 40.31
C VAL A 143 11.45 -39.55 39.39
N THR A 144 12.28 -40.10 38.51
CA THR A 144 12.99 -39.33 37.47
C THR A 144 12.17 -39.33 36.18
N ILE A 145 11.57 -38.19 35.83
CA ILE A 145 11.04 -38.02 34.47
C ILE A 145 12.25 -37.84 33.56
N ASN A 146 12.51 -38.83 32.69
CA ASN A 146 13.56 -38.71 31.68
C ASN A 146 13.19 -37.52 30.77
N PRO A 147 14.01 -36.46 30.67
CA PRO A 147 13.65 -35.21 29.97
C PRO A 147 13.53 -35.36 28.44
N SER A 148 13.49 -36.59 27.91
CA SER A 148 13.40 -36.87 26.48
C SER A 148 11.98 -36.84 25.90
N VAL A 149 10.93 -36.68 26.73
CA VAL A 149 9.58 -36.40 26.22
C VAL A 149 9.36 -34.90 26.08
N GLY A 150 9.80 -34.39 24.95
CA GLY A 150 9.54 -33.04 24.48
C GLY A 150 10.75 -32.14 24.69
N ALA A 151 11.25 -31.58 23.59
CA ALA A 151 12.20 -30.49 23.58
C ALA A 151 11.60 -29.26 24.28
N ALA A 152 11.50 -29.29 25.60
CA ALA A 152 11.41 -28.09 26.41
C ALA A 152 12.82 -27.50 26.38
N THR A 153 13.01 -26.50 25.52
CA THR A 153 13.97 -25.42 25.74
C THR A 153 14.02 -25.18 27.23
N ILE A 154 15.15 -25.52 27.86
CA ILE A 154 15.37 -25.20 29.27
C ILE A 154 15.36 -23.68 29.32
N GLN A 155 14.21 -23.08 29.65
CA GLN A 155 14.18 -21.67 29.99
C GLN A 155 15.05 -21.55 31.23
N PRO A 156 16.14 -20.76 31.19
CA PRO A 156 16.99 -20.58 32.35
C PRO A 156 16.13 -20.09 33.50
N THR A 157 16.27 -20.72 34.67
CA THR A 157 15.52 -20.34 35.88
C THR A 157 15.80 -18.87 36.21
N GLN A 158 14.89 -18.20 36.93
CA GLN A 158 15.11 -16.81 37.31
C GLN A 158 16.44 -16.60 38.05
N THR A 159 16.89 -17.61 38.79
CA THR A 159 18.20 -17.64 39.46
C THR A 159 19.36 -17.78 38.48
N GLN A 160 19.24 -18.62 37.44
CA GLN A 160 20.26 -18.75 36.39
C GLN A 160 20.33 -17.50 35.51
N LEU A 161 19.17 -16.90 35.17
CA LEU A 161 19.11 -15.59 34.51
C LEU A 161 19.75 -14.53 35.39
N ALA A 162 19.38 -14.46 36.67
CA ALA A 162 19.97 -13.50 37.60
C ALA A 162 21.47 -13.72 37.78
N ALA A 163 21.96 -14.96 37.83
CA ALA A 163 23.38 -15.28 37.91
C ALA A 163 24.13 -14.90 36.62
N ALA A 164 23.59 -15.20 35.44
CA ALA A 164 24.18 -14.79 34.16
C ALA A 164 24.17 -13.26 34.00
N PHE A 165 23.08 -12.58 34.40
CA PHE A 165 23.04 -11.13 34.44
C PHE A 165 23.93 -10.54 35.53
N THR A 166 24.20 -11.25 36.62
CA THR A 166 25.15 -10.85 37.67
C THR A 166 26.60 -11.09 37.23
N GLU A 167 26.87 -12.10 36.40
CA GLU A 167 28.16 -12.28 35.75
C GLU A 167 28.44 -11.10 34.80
N ILE A 168 27.41 -10.65 34.06
CA ILE A 168 27.46 -9.42 33.25
C ILE A 168 27.56 -8.15 34.13
N LYS A 169 26.95 -8.13 35.33
CA LYS A 169 26.87 -6.93 36.20
C LYS A 169 27.86 -6.86 37.37
N GLY A 170 28.61 -7.92 37.66
CA GLY A 170 29.20 -8.13 38.99
C GLY A 170 30.56 -8.85 39.02
N ALA A 171 31.10 -9.28 37.88
CA ALA A 171 32.50 -9.65 37.80
C ALA A 171 33.33 -8.36 37.74
N THR A 172 33.86 -7.88 38.87
CA THR A 172 34.82 -6.76 39.02
C THR A 172 35.46 -6.36 37.68
N TRP A 173 34.92 -5.31 37.06
CA TRP A 173 35.28 -4.87 35.71
C TRP A 173 36.75 -4.48 35.70
N ALA A 174 37.61 -5.39 35.22
CA ALA A 174 39.01 -5.11 35.03
C ALA A 174 39.15 -4.33 33.72
N ALA A 175 39.61 -3.09 33.83
CA ALA A 175 39.65 -2.06 32.77
C ALA A 175 40.53 -2.37 31.53
N GLY A 176 40.74 -3.64 31.17
CA GLY A 176 41.68 -4.00 30.11
C GLY A 176 41.29 -5.14 29.17
N THR A 177 40.22 -5.92 29.38
CA THR A 177 40.02 -7.16 28.59
C THR A 177 38.57 -7.63 28.41
N ASP A 178 37.59 -6.79 28.05
CA ASP A 178 36.29 -7.33 27.62
C ASP A 178 35.70 -6.64 26.37
N THR A 179 34.84 -7.38 25.66
CA THR A 179 34.24 -6.99 24.38
C THR A 179 33.16 -5.91 24.51
N LEU A 180 32.58 -5.74 25.70
CA LEU A 180 31.60 -4.70 26.01
C LEU A 180 32.31 -3.39 26.39
N GLU A 181 33.50 -3.45 26.98
CA GLU A 181 34.45 -2.34 27.12
C GLU A 181 34.85 -1.84 25.74
N HIS A 182 35.18 -2.73 24.78
CA HIS A 182 35.47 -2.28 23.42
C HIS A 182 34.29 -1.52 22.79
N ILE A 183 33.05 -1.93 23.08
CA ILE A 183 31.85 -1.22 22.61
C ILE A 183 31.70 0.12 23.34
N ARG A 184 31.92 0.20 24.66
CA ARG A 184 31.87 1.45 25.45
C ARG A 184 33.00 2.43 25.13
N ASP A 185 34.19 1.92 24.88
CA ASP A 185 35.35 2.69 24.43
C ASP A 185 35.08 3.23 23.03
N LYS A 186 34.47 2.42 22.14
CA LYS A 186 34.01 2.89 20.83
C LYS A 186 32.87 3.90 20.94
N GLU A 187 31.96 3.75 21.89
CA GLU A 187 30.89 4.72 22.17
C GLU A 187 31.49 6.03 22.71
N THR A 188 32.47 5.96 23.61
CA THR A 188 33.21 7.12 24.14
C THR A 188 34.05 7.80 23.05
N ASP A 189 34.70 7.02 22.18
CA ASP A 189 35.39 7.52 20.98
C ASP A 189 34.39 8.23 20.06
N ILE A 190 33.22 7.62 19.79
CA ILE A 190 32.16 8.21 18.96
C ILE A 190 31.58 9.47 19.60
N GLU A 191 31.33 9.49 20.90
CA GLU A 191 30.83 10.66 21.63
C GLU A 191 31.87 11.76 21.69
N THR A 192 33.15 11.41 21.82
CA THR A 192 34.28 12.36 21.76
C THR A 192 34.44 12.92 20.35
N ASP A 193 34.39 12.07 19.32
CA ASP A 193 34.43 12.47 17.92
C ASP A 193 33.19 13.28 17.55
N THR A 194 32.02 12.94 18.08
CA THR A 194 30.76 13.68 17.89
C THR A 194 30.76 14.99 18.65
N ALA A 195 31.40 15.08 19.82
CA ALA A 195 31.61 16.33 20.55
C ALA A 195 32.67 17.22 19.86
N GLN A 196 33.70 16.62 19.25
CA GLN A 196 34.64 17.27 18.35
C GLN A 196 33.95 17.76 17.07
N ILE A 197 32.93 17.04 16.58
CA ILE A 197 32.07 17.42 15.46
C ILE A 197 30.98 18.44 15.91
N GLY A 198 30.64 18.47 17.21
CA GLY A 198 30.11 19.61 17.94
C GLY A 198 28.88 19.35 18.81
N ALA A 199 29.01 19.63 20.12
CA ALA A 199 27.90 20.02 21.00
C ALA A 199 27.34 21.45 20.71
N ALA A 200 27.83 22.12 19.66
CA ALA A 200 27.36 23.44 19.23
C ALA A 200 27.80 23.77 17.77
N GLY A 201 27.87 22.79 16.86
CA GLY A 201 28.29 23.06 15.48
C GLY A 201 29.72 23.60 15.31
N ALA A 202 30.57 23.46 16.33
CA ALA A 202 31.96 23.94 16.31
C ALA A 202 32.92 22.99 15.59
N GLY A 203 32.57 21.72 15.35
CA GLY A 203 33.46 20.81 14.63
C GLY A 203 33.66 21.14 13.16
N LEU A 204 32.75 21.93 12.60
CA LEU A 204 32.93 22.52 11.27
C LEU A 204 33.86 23.76 11.30
N THR A 205 34.05 24.39 12.45
CA THR A 205 34.89 25.60 12.58
C THR A 205 36.39 25.28 12.62
N GLY A 206 36.75 24.01 12.84
CA GLY A 206 38.12 23.50 12.80
C GLY A 206 38.59 23.03 11.42
N ILE A 207 37.69 22.92 10.43
CA ILE A 207 38.11 22.73 9.04
C ILE A 207 38.67 24.05 8.55
N THR A 208 39.98 24.21 8.72
CA THR A 208 40.69 25.36 8.18
C THR A 208 40.47 25.40 6.66
N GLY A 209 40.44 26.60 6.07
CA GLY A 209 40.31 26.73 4.61
C GLY A 209 41.37 25.93 3.82
N ALA A 210 42.50 25.59 4.45
CA ALA A 210 43.54 24.72 3.90
C ALA A 210 43.11 23.24 3.78
N GLN A 211 42.30 22.71 4.71
CA GLN A 211 41.79 21.34 4.66
C GLN A 211 40.66 21.18 3.63
N LEU A 212 39.84 22.21 3.43
CA LEU A 212 38.87 22.28 2.31
C LEU A 212 39.55 22.43 0.94
N ALA A 213 40.69 23.16 0.88
CA ALA A 213 41.43 23.40 -0.35
C ALA A 213 42.17 22.16 -0.89
N ALA A 214 42.46 21.16 -0.05
CA ALA A 214 43.18 19.96 -0.44
C ALA A 214 42.28 18.85 -1.01
N ASP A 215 41.00 18.78 -0.60
CA ASP A 215 40.17 17.59 -0.89
C ASP A 215 38.88 17.85 -1.70
N GLN A 216 38.41 19.09 -1.87
CA GLN A 216 37.20 19.30 -2.66
C GLN A 216 37.30 20.57 -3.50
N ALA A 217 37.69 20.41 -4.76
CA ALA A 217 37.22 21.34 -5.80
C ALA A 217 35.70 21.43 -5.66
N VAL A 218 35.21 22.61 -5.26
CA VAL A 218 33.79 22.94 -5.20
C VAL A 218 33.30 22.99 -6.64
N ASN A 219 32.91 21.84 -7.19
CA ASN A 219 32.32 21.77 -8.51
C ASN A 219 30.80 22.00 -8.39
N ALA A 220 30.19 22.54 -9.46
CA ALA A 220 28.76 22.83 -9.50
C ALA A 220 27.89 21.59 -9.20
N THR A 221 28.41 20.39 -9.46
CA THR A 221 27.76 19.11 -9.19
C THR A 221 27.55 18.84 -7.70
N LYS A 222 28.52 19.22 -6.84
CA LYS A 222 28.45 19.01 -5.37
C LYS A 222 27.50 19.98 -4.66
N LEU A 223 27.22 21.13 -5.27
CA LEU A 223 26.28 22.11 -4.73
C LEU A 223 24.82 21.81 -5.11
N GLY A 224 24.56 20.84 -5.98
CA GLY A 224 23.20 20.39 -6.33
C GLY A 224 22.27 21.49 -6.86
N GLY A 225 22.80 22.60 -7.37
CA GLY A 225 22.02 23.77 -7.75
C GLY A 225 21.56 24.67 -6.59
N ALA A 226 22.04 24.45 -5.36
CA ALA A 226 21.73 25.28 -4.21
C ALA A 226 22.44 26.65 -4.29
N ALA A 227 21.74 27.71 -3.86
CA ALA A 227 22.27 29.06 -3.84
C ALA A 227 23.41 29.20 -2.81
N VAL A 228 24.55 29.73 -3.25
CA VAL A 228 25.66 30.09 -2.36
C VAL A 228 25.45 31.52 -1.88
N THR A 229 25.08 31.69 -0.59
CA THR A 229 24.95 33.01 0.04
C THR A 229 26.22 33.29 0.83
N ALA A 230 27.10 34.16 0.31
CA ALA A 230 28.27 34.63 1.03
C ALA A 230 28.02 36.03 1.61
N THR A 231 28.36 36.23 2.89
CA THR A 231 28.20 37.52 3.58
C THR A 231 29.30 38.53 3.26
N THR A 232 30.45 38.10 2.74
CA THR A 232 31.60 38.97 2.43
C THR A 232 32.14 38.78 1.00
N SER A 233 32.61 37.58 0.66
CA SER A 233 33.14 37.28 -0.69
C SER A 233 33.07 35.80 -1.05
N VAL A 234 33.07 35.52 -2.36
CA VAL A 234 33.29 34.18 -2.93
C VAL A 234 34.54 34.26 -3.80
N THR A 235 35.54 33.42 -3.50
CA THR A 235 36.77 33.33 -4.29
C THR A 235 36.69 32.11 -5.21
N PHE A 236 36.76 32.32 -6.51
CA PHE A 236 36.83 31.25 -7.51
C PHE A 236 38.29 30.93 -7.88
N PRO A 237 38.68 29.66 -8.00
CA PRO A 237 39.95 29.26 -8.63
C PRO A 237 40.09 29.84 -10.05
N SER A 238 41.33 30.04 -10.51
CA SER A 238 41.64 30.60 -11.84
C SER A 238 41.15 29.74 -13.02
N THR A 239 40.74 28.50 -12.77
CA THR A 239 40.21 27.57 -13.77
C THR A 239 38.68 27.54 -13.84
N CYS A 240 37.98 28.26 -12.94
CA CYS A 240 36.52 28.30 -12.93
C CYS A 240 35.97 29.25 -13.98
N THR A 241 34.93 28.82 -14.69
CA THR A 241 34.15 29.66 -15.61
C THR A 241 32.80 29.97 -14.98
N VAL A 242 32.45 31.26 -14.86
CA VAL A 242 31.12 31.69 -14.42
C VAL A 242 30.24 31.81 -15.65
N ALA A 243 29.36 30.83 -15.88
CA ALA A 243 28.57 30.76 -17.10
C ALA A 243 27.49 31.87 -17.20
N THR A 244 26.88 32.22 -16.07
CA THR A 244 25.82 33.25 -16.00
C THR A 244 25.87 33.97 -14.66
N THR A 245 25.82 35.29 -14.68
CA THR A 245 25.50 36.12 -13.50
C THR A 245 24.12 36.72 -13.70
N THR A 246 23.27 36.69 -12.68
CA THR A 246 21.97 37.38 -12.69
C THR A 246 21.99 38.42 -11.58
N GLY A 247 21.80 39.69 -11.92
CA GLY A 247 21.84 40.83 -10.99
C GLY A 247 22.96 41.83 -11.25
N ALA A 248 23.11 42.80 -10.34
CA ALA A 248 24.13 43.84 -10.44
C ALA A 248 25.52 43.28 -10.08
N VAL A 249 26.49 43.44 -10.99
CA VAL A 249 27.90 43.19 -10.70
C VAL A 249 28.52 44.53 -10.28
N GLY A 250 28.98 44.62 -9.02
CA GLY A 250 29.45 45.90 -8.46
C GLY A 250 30.73 46.43 -9.12
N SER A 251 31.77 45.58 -9.24
CA SER A 251 33.04 45.93 -9.89
C SER A 251 33.74 44.70 -10.42
N VAL A 252 34.34 44.78 -11.61
CA VAL A 252 35.23 43.75 -12.16
C VAL A 252 36.63 44.35 -12.26
N THR A 253 37.58 43.80 -11.52
CA THR A 253 39.00 44.21 -11.60
C THR A 253 39.75 43.24 -12.48
N GLY A 254 40.14 43.65 -13.69
CA GLY A 254 40.88 42.84 -14.65
C GLY A 254 40.46 43.08 -16.11
N ALA A 255 41.06 42.33 -17.03
CA ALA A 255 40.67 42.37 -18.44
C ALA A 255 39.33 41.65 -18.65
N VAL A 256 38.33 42.38 -19.14
CA VAL A 256 37.05 41.81 -19.59
C VAL A 256 37.17 41.53 -21.09
N GLY A 257 37.13 40.27 -21.49
CA GLY A 257 37.37 39.87 -22.89
C GLY A 257 36.29 40.38 -23.87
N SER A 258 35.02 40.30 -23.49
CA SER A 258 33.90 40.83 -24.28
C SER A 258 32.66 41.04 -23.41
N VAL A 259 31.97 42.16 -23.58
CA VAL A 259 30.63 42.39 -23.02
C VAL A 259 29.65 42.40 -24.19
N THR A 260 28.67 41.50 -24.19
CA THR A 260 27.61 41.47 -25.22
C THR A 260 26.31 41.96 -24.57
N GLY A 261 25.79 43.10 -25.04
CA GLY A 261 24.49 43.63 -24.60
C GLY A 261 24.52 44.86 -23.68
N ASP A 262 25.51 45.76 -23.80
CA ASP A 262 25.53 46.97 -22.97
C ASP A 262 24.26 47.83 -23.16
N THR A 263 23.56 48.06 -22.04
CA THR A 263 22.45 48.99 -21.96
C THR A 263 23.00 50.30 -21.38
N LYS A 264 23.40 51.21 -22.26
CA LYS A 264 23.68 52.64 -21.99
C LYS A 264 24.55 52.91 -20.75
N GLN A 265 25.87 52.79 -20.90
CA GLN A 265 26.80 53.50 -20.02
C GLN A 265 26.61 55.02 -20.18
N THR A 266 25.98 55.65 -19.18
CA THR A 266 25.76 57.11 -19.13
C THR A 266 27.08 57.89 -19.07
N ALA A 267 28.20 57.23 -18.76
CA ALA A 267 29.54 57.84 -18.75
C ALA A 267 30.24 57.86 -20.12
N ASP A 268 29.87 56.98 -21.07
CA ASP A 268 30.48 56.98 -22.42
C ASP A 268 30.01 58.14 -23.30
N VAL A 269 28.85 58.73 -22.98
CA VAL A 269 28.29 59.84 -23.75
C VAL A 269 29.16 61.11 -23.65
N ALA A 270 29.80 61.36 -22.51
CA ALA A 270 30.68 62.53 -22.34
C ALA A 270 31.97 62.41 -23.16
N THR A 271 32.54 61.20 -23.25
CA THR A 271 33.74 60.90 -24.05
C THR A 271 33.42 60.79 -25.54
N LEU A 272 32.22 60.32 -25.88
CA LEU A 272 31.75 60.25 -27.27
C LEU A 272 31.44 61.65 -27.83
N ILE A 273 30.92 62.58 -27.04
CA ILE A 273 30.68 63.98 -27.50
C ILE A 273 32.00 64.71 -27.79
N THR A 274 33.05 64.49 -26.99
CA THR A 274 34.36 65.12 -27.25
C THR A 274 35.10 64.48 -28.42
N THR A 275 34.86 63.20 -28.71
CA THR A 275 35.51 62.48 -29.82
C THR A 275 34.74 62.62 -31.15
N VAL A 276 33.40 62.74 -31.11
CA VAL A 276 32.53 62.83 -32.31
C VAL A 276 32.27 64.29 -32.75
N GLY A 277 32.59 65.28 -31.92
CA GLY A 277 32.59 66.70 -32.31
C GLY A 277 33.79 67.11 -33.18
N ALA A 278 34.82 66.27 -33.27
CA ALA A 278 35.92 66.46 -34.20
C ALA A 278 35.54 65.90 -35.58
N ALA A 279 35.06 66.79 -36.45
CA ALA A 279 35.18 66.57 -37.88
C ALA A 279 36.65 66.28 -38.22
N GLY A 280 36.97 64.99 -38.40
CA GLY A 280 38.30 64.58 -38.82
C GLY A 280 38.77 63.17 -38.48
N ALA A 281 37.94 62.21 -38.05
CA ALA A 281 38.13 60.78 -38.39
C ALA A 281 37.08 59.86 -37.74
N GLY A 282 36.46 58.99 -38.53
CA GLY A 282 36.18 57.64 -38.06
C GLY A 282 34.72 57.20 -37.88
N LEU A 283 33.84 57.44 -38.85
CA LEU A 283 32.84 56.41 -39.20
C LEU A 283 32.36 56.57 -40.65
N THR A 284 33.13 56.00 -41.57
CA THR A 284 32.69 55.74 -42.95
C THR A 284 31.63 54.65 -42.95
N ALA A 285 30.35 54.97 -42.72
CA ALA A 285 29.19 54.18 -43.19
C ALA A 285 27.81 54.80 -42.90
N VAL A 286 27.63 56.13 -43.00
CA VAL A 286 26.31 56.68 -43.38
C VAL A 286 26.55 57.81 -44.36
N GLN A 287 26.45 57.50 -45.66
CA GLN A 287 26.36 58.53 -46.69
C GLN A 287 25.02 59.26 -46.50
N LEU A 288 25.04 60.37 -45.76
CA LEU A 288 23.99 61.41 -45.81
C LEU A 288 24.09 62.22 -47.12
N THR A 289 24.41 61.56 -48.23
CA THR A 289 24.61 62.21 -49.53
C THR A 289 23.31 62.12 -50.32
N ALA A 290 22.46 63.15 -50.19
CA ALA A 290 21.70 63.78 -51.29
C ALA A 290 20.53 64.69 -50.80
N ALA A 291 20.01 64.52 -49.59
CA ALA A 291 18.75 65.18 -49.19
C ALA A 291 18.84 66.23 -48.07
N TYR A 292 19.94 66.30 -47.31
CA TYR A 292 20.01 67.19 -46.15
C TYR A 292 20.82 68.48 -46.47
N ASN A 293 20.10 69.60 -46.66
CA ASN A 293 20.68 70.93 -46.73
C ASN A 293 20.28 71.72 -45.47
N ALA A 294 21.25 71.99 -44.59
CA ALA A 294 21.03 72.61 -43.29
C ALA A 294 20.54 74.08 -43.34
N ALA A 295 20.48 74.72 -44.52
CA ALA A 295 20.02 76.10 -44.68
C ALA A 295 18.50 76.27 -44.93
N LYS A 296 17.73 75.17 -45.07
CA LYS A 296 16.28 75.23 -45.37
C LYS A 296 15.42 74.95 -44.13
N THR A 297 14.87 75.99 -43.51
CA THR A 297 14.05 75.91 -42.29
C THR A 297 12.53 76.12 -42.49
N SER A 298 12.00 76.06 -43.72
CA SER A 298 10.54 76.07 -43.95
C SER A 298 10.11 75.31 -45.23
N ALA A 299 8.91 74.72 -45.19
CA ALA A 299 8.35 73.82 -46.22
C ALA A 299 7.80 74.59 -47.45
N GLN A 300 8.00 74.05 -48.65
CA GLN A 300 7.60 74.61 -49.95
C GLN A 300 6.50 73.76 -50.62
N ALA A 301 5.79 74.36 -51.59
CA ALA A 301 4.74 73.68 -52.33
C ALA A 301 5.27 72.43 -53.07
N GLY A 302 4.67 71.28 -52.81
CA GLY A 302 5.12 69.97 -53.31
C GLY A 302 5.87 69.12 -52.27
N ASP A 303 6.22 69.67 -51.10
CA ASP A 303 6.71 68.89 -49.96
C ASP A 303 5.57 68.02 -49.40
N SER A 304 5.90 66.90 -48.74
CA SER A 304 4.88 65.94 -48.24
C SER A 304 3.91 66.52 -47.20
N MET A 305 4.12 67.77 -46.75
CA MET A 305 3.25 68.48 -45.81
C MET A 305 2.57 69.72 -46.41
N ALA A 306 2.79 70.04 -47.70
CA ALA A 306 2.17 71.18 -48.36
C ALA A 306 1.04 70.73 -49.31
N LEU A 307 -0.22 70.89 -48.88
CA LEU A 307 -1.40 70.59 -49.70
C LEU A 307 -1.50 71.55 -50.90
N THR A 308 -1.54 70.98 -52.11
CA THR A 308 -1.79 71.75 -53.34
C THR A 308 -3.28 72.05 -53.50
N ALA A 309 -3.64 73.08 -54.27
CA ALA A 309 -5.05 73.37 -54.57
C ALA A 309 -5.78 72.17 -55.19
N ALA A 310 -5.11 71.42 -56.08
CA ALA A 310 -5.67 70.20 -56.67
C ALA A 310 -5.88 69.09 -55.63
N ALA A 311 -4.99 68.94 -54.66
CA ALA A 311 -5.17 67.97 -53.57
C ALA A 311 -6.34 68.36 -52.67
N VAL A 312 -6.53 69.65 -52.39
CA VAL A 312 -7.67 70.16 -51.63
C VAL A 312 -8.99 69.95 -52.38
N ASP A 313 -9.03 70.16 -53.70
CA ASP A 313 -10.23 69.88 -54.49
C ASP A 313 -10.54 68.40 -54.57
N ALA A 314 -9.54 67.53 -54.73
CA ALA A 314 -9.73 66.08 -54.69
C ALA A 314 -10.32 65.61 -53.36
N ILE A 315 -9.85 66.15 -52.23
CA ILE A 315 -10.42 65.83 -50.90
C ILE A 315 -11.88 66.26 -50.81
N HIS A 316 -12.26 67.43 -51.32
CA HIS A 316 -13.65 67.89 -51.28
C HIS A 316 -14.57 67.14 -52.24
N ASP A 317 -14.05 66.64 -53.35
CA ASP A 317 -14.81 65.87 -54.34
C ASP A 317 -14.83 64.36 -54.05
N GLU A 318 -14.08 63.92 -53.03
CA GLU A 318 -14.06 62.55 -52.55
C GLU A 318 -15.46 62.07 -52.16
N ALA A 319 -15.79 60.86 -52.58
CA ALA A 319 -17.07 60.23 -52.31
C ALA A 319 -17.12 59.74 -50.86
N VAL A 320 -18.05 60.29 -50.08
CA VAL A 320 -18.41 59.78 -48.75
C VAL A 320 -19.65 58.91 -48.88
N ASP A 321 -19.63 57.76 -48.21
CA ASP A 321 -20.77 56.86 -48.15
C ASP A 321 -21.83 57.42 -47.20
N ASN A 322 -23.08 57.39 -47.63
CA ASN A 322 -24.26 57.73 -46.83
C ASN A 322 -25.27 56.58 -46.95
N ASP A 323 -25.05 55.55 -46.14
CA ASP A 323 -25.85 54.32 -46.07
C ASP A 323 -26.14 53.70 -47.45
N GLY A 324 -25.10 53.56 -48.27
CA GLY A 324 -25.16 52.88 -49.57
C GLY A 324 -25.36 53.79 -50.78
N VAL A 325 -25.41 55.11 -50.58
CA VAL A 325 -25.45 56.10 -51.67
C VAL A 325 -24.27 57.07 -51.52
N ALA A 326 -23.36 57.05 -52.50
CA ALA A 326 -22.19 57.91 -52.50
C ALA A 326 -22.56 59.37 -52.82
N ILE A 327 -22.12 60.31 -51.98
CA ILE A 327 -22.17 61.76 -52.21
C ILE A 327 -20.78 62.35 -52.01
N SER A 328 -20.40 63.42 -52.72
CA SER A 328 -19.09 64.05 -52.43
C SER A 328 -19.13 64.82 -51.11
N MET A 329 -17.98 64.98 -50.45
CA MET A 329 -17.87 65.80 -49.24
C MET A 329 -18.41 67.23 -49.48
N ARG A 330 -18.15 67.79 -50.66
CA ARG A 330 -18.70 69.08 -51.11
C ARG A 330 -20.23 69.05 -51.23
N GLY A 331 -20.79 67.96 -51.76
CA GLY A 331 -22.24 67.77 -51.86
C GLY A 331 -22.92 67.67 -50.49
N ALA A 332 -22.31 66.96 -49.55
CA ALA A 332 -22.78 66.88 -48.16
C ALA A 332 -22.86 68.26 -47.50
N TRP A 333 -21.81 69.08 -47.64
CA TRP A 333 -21.82 70.46 -47.13
C TRP A 333 -22.93 71.31 -47.72
N LYS A 334 -23.21 71.20 -49.03
CA LYS A 334 -24.33 71.92 -49.66
C LYS A 334 -25.68 71.55 -49.06
N LEU A 335 -25.91 70.27 -48.77
CA LEU A 335 -27.15 69.78 -48.15
C LEU A 335 -27.29 70.31 -46.71
N ILE A 336 -26.21 70.25 -45.92
CA ILE A 336 -26.18 70.78 -44.55
C ILE A 336 -26.49 72.29 -44.56
N LEU A 337 -25.85 73.05 -45.44
CA LEU A 337 -26.09 74.49 -45.55
C LEU A 337 -27.54 74.80 -45.94
N ALA A 338 -28.19 74.00 -46.79
CA ALA A 338 -29.59 74.23 -47.16
C ALA A 338 -30.55 74.14 -45.96
N VAL A 339 -30.31 73.21 -45.02
CA VAL A 339 -31.10 73.12 -43.79
C VAL A 339 -30.78 74.29 -42.86
N LEU A 340 -29.49 74.57 -42.64
CA LEU A 340 -29.04 75.57 -41.66
C LEU A 340 -29.38 76.99 -42.06
N THR A 341 -29.31 77.31 -43.35
CA THR A 341 -29.72 78.63 -43.86
C THR A 341 -31.24 78.77 -43.92
N GLY A 342 -31.98 77.66 -43.82
CA GLY A 342 -33.42 77.65 -43.55
C GLY A 342 -34.30 78.20 -44.67
N LYS A 343 -33.75 78.46 -45.87
CA LYS A 343 -34.55 78.93 -47.00
C LYS A 343 -35.46 77.79 -47.45
N ALA A 344 -36.76 77.92 -47.15
CA ALA A 344 -37.72 76.84 -47.34
C ALA A 344 -38.93 77.29 -48.15
N SER A 345 -39.55 76.32 -48.83
CA SER A 345 -40.81 76.46 -49.56
C SER A 345 -41.74 75.29 -49.23
N GLY A 346 -43.06 75.51 -49.32
CA GLY A 346 -44.05 74.44 -49.13
C GLY A 346 -44.39 74.09 -47.67
N GLY A 347 -43.96 74.89 -46.68
CA GLY A 347 -44.18 74.62 -45.25
C GLY A 347 -45.64 74.57 -44.77
N GLY A 348 -46.61 75.03 -45.59
CA GLY A 348 -48.05 74.87 -45.34
C GLY A 348 -48.70 73.70 -46.11
N THR A 349 -47.89 72.86 -46.75
CA THR A 349 -48.35 71.72 -47.55
C THR A 349 -47.80 70.42 -46.96
N THR A 350 -48.22 69.27 -47.51
CA THR A 350 -47.67 67.96 -47.12
C THR A 350 -46.23 67.73 -47.60
N THR A 351 -45.59 68.70 -48.26
CA THR A 351 -44.19 68.61 -48.69
C THR A 351 -43.45 69.93 -48.42
N ALA A 352 -42.52 69.90 -47.48
CA ALA A 352 -41.62 71.02 -47.20
C ALA A 352 -40.28 70.80 -47.90
N VAL A 353 -39.75 71.84 -48.53
CA VAL A 353 -38.49 71.77 -49.28
C VAL A 353 -37.51 72.83 -48.79
N PHE A 354 -36.29 72.42 -48.45
CA PHE A 354 -35.16 73.31 -48.18
C PHE A 354 -34.36 73.55 -49.45
N ARG A 355 -34.07 74.81 -49.71
CA ARG A 355 -33.48 75.33 -50.94
C ARG A 355 -32.05 75.79 -50.69
N ASP A 356 -31.28 75.91 -51.76
CA ASP A 356 -29.97 76.53 -51.68
C ASP A 356 -30.07 78.03 -51.37
N ILE A 357 -28.96 78.62 -50.95
CA ILE A 357 -28.88 80.05 -50.57
C ILE A 357 -29.33 80.95 -51.72
N ALA A 358 -29.01 80.58 -52.96
CA ALA A 358 -29.38 81.32 -54.16
C ALA A 358 -30.86 81.14 -54.56
N ASP A 359 -31.59 80.22 -53.94
CA ASP A 359 -33.00 79.90 -54.21
C ASP A 359 -33.29 79.28 -55.59
N ILE A 360 -32.29 78.67 -56.20
CA ILE A 360 -32.36 78.14 -57.57
C ILE A 360 -32.60 76.64 -57.53
N LYS A 361 -32.04 75.94 -56.55
CA LYS A 361 -32.11 74.48 -56.43
C LYS A 361 -32.79 74.04 -55.14
N ASN A 362 -33.68 73.07 -55.27
CA ASN A 362 -34.24 72.34 -54.14
C ASN A 362 -33.23 71.29 -53.67
N ARG A 363 -32.74 71.39 -52.43
CA ARG A 363 -31.66 70.53 -51.91
C ARG A 363 -32.22 69.35 -51.12
N ILE A 364 -33.15 69.61 -50.20
CA ILE A 364 -33.79 68.57 -49.37
C ILE A 364 -35.30 68.72 -49.45
N SER A 365 -36.01 67.61 -49.57
CA SER A 365 -37.47 67.54 -49.61
C SER A 365 -37.96 66.61 -48.51
N ALA A 366 -38.85 67.10 -47.65
CA ALA A 366 -39.45 66.33 -46.58
C ALA A 366 -40.97 66.23 -46.78
N THR A 367 -41.50 65.04 -46.68
CA THR A 367 -42.95 64.82 -46.59
C THR A 367 -43.37 65.01 -45.14
N VAL A 368 -44.39 65.83 -44.93
CA VAL A 368 -44.95 66.11 -43.60
C VAL A 368 -46.39 65.61 -43.52
N ASP A 369 -46.74 65.06 -42.37
CA ASP A 369 -48.13 64.74 -42.06
C ASP A 369 -48.92 66.00 -41.66
N ALA A 370 -50.22 65.83 -41.40
CA ALA A 370 -51.10 66.91 -41.00
C ALA A 370 -50.70 67.58 -39.66
N ASN A 371 -49.90 66.90 -38.84
CA ASN A 371 -49.41 67.40 -37.56
C ASN A 371 -48.04 68.08 -37.70
N GLY A 372 -47.47 68.13 -38.92
CA GLY A 372 -46.17 68.72 -39.20
C GLY A 372 -44.97 67.81 -38.91
N ASN A 373 -45.18 66.53 -38.56
CA ASN A 373 -44.09 65.59 -38.36
C ASN A 373 -43.48 65.17 -39.70
N ARG A 374 -42.16 65.00 -39.75
CA ARG A 374 -41.46 64.53 -40.96
C ARG A 374 -41.55 63.01 -41.03
N THR A 375 -42.36 62.51 -41.97
CA THR A 375 -42.59 61.06 -42.17
C THR A 375 -41.66 60.45 -43.22
N ALA A 376 -41.09 61.29 -44.10
CA ALA A 376 -40.01 60.90 -45.01
C ALA A 376 -39.14 62.12 -45.36
N VAL A 377 -37.83 61.91 -45.48
CA VAL A 377 -36.88 62.94 -45.92
C VAL A 377 -36.02 62.39 -47.04
N GLY A 378 -36.02 63.06 -48.18
CA GLY A 378 -35.21 62.72 -49.34
C GLY A 378 -34.32 63.88 -49.78
N THR A 379 -33.14 63.57 -50.30
CA THR A 379 -32.27 64.53 -50.99
C THR A 379 -32.71 64.66 -52.45
N ARG A 380 -32.65 65.86 -53.02
CA ARG A 380 -33.04 66.10 -54.43
C ARG A 380 -31.85 66.41 -55.33
N ASP A 381 -30.91 67.22 -54.85
CA ASP A 381 -29.72 67.58 -55.61
C ASP A 381 -28.54 67.87 -54.67
N ALA A 382 -27.57 66.95 -54.64
CA ALA A 382 -26.31 67.09 -53.91
C ALA A 382 -25.19 67.68 -54.78
N THR A 383 -25.44 67.95 -56.07
CA THR A 383 -24.44 68.41 -57.05
C THR A 383 -24.35 69.94 -57.18
#